data_AF-A0A7X3QPR2-F1
#
_entry.id   AF-A0A7X3QPR2-F1
#
_cell.length_a   1.000
_cell.length_b   1.000
_cell.length_c   1.000
_cell.angle_alpha   90.00
_cell.angle_beta   90.00
_cell.angle_gamma   90.00
#
_symmetry.space_group_name_H-M   'P 1'
#
loop_
_entity.id
_entity.type
_entity.pdbx_description
1 polymer ?
#
loop_
_entity_poly.entity_id
_entity_poly.type
_entity_poly.pdbx_seq_one_letter_code
_entity_poly.pdbx_strand_id
1 'polypeptide(L)'
;MTDTFETTVATITSQASAFESLEEKAVEMFVVLPLLKQVGWNTENVSEIYPQRELSDGRKVDFDLQIDGESRILIEVKSWKQTLNDDHESQLANYCRSAK
;
A
#
# COMPACT_ATOMS: atom_id res chain seq x y z
N MET A 1 8.81 -25.01 -2.97
CA MET A 1 7.86 -24.29 -2.11
C MET A 1 7.21 -23.24 -3.00
N THR A 2 6.05 -23.54 -3.56
CA THR A 2 5.39 -22.75 -4.63
C THR A 2 3.95 -22.50 -4.22
N ASP A 3 3.78 -21.86 -3.07
CA ASP A 3 2.46 -21.47 -2.58
C ASP A 3 2.58 -20.14 -1.81
N THR A 4 3.07 -19.11 -2.51
CA THR A 4 3.55 -17.86 -1.90
C THR A 4 2.52 -16.75 -2.01
N PHE A 5 2.03 -16.45 -3.22
CA PHE A 5 1.08 -15.35 -3.42
C PHE A 5 -0.38 -15.78 -3.25
N GLU A 6 -0.83 -16.85 -3.91
CA GLU A 6 -2.23 -17.31 -3.85
C GLU A 6 -2.64 -17.67 -2.42
N THR A 7 -1.77 -18.35 -1.68
CA THR A 7 -2.01 -18.67 -0.26
C THR A 7 -2.10 -17.41 0.60
N THR A 8 -1.32 -16.37 0.32
CA THR A 8 -1.40 -15.10 1.04
C THR A 8 -2.72 -14.39 0.76
N VAL A 9 -3.13 -14.32 -0.52
CA VAL A 9 -4.44 -13.79 -0.91
C VAL A 9 -5.57 -14.58 -0.26
N ALA A 10 -5.53 -15.91 -0.31
CA ALA A 10 -6.54 -16.77 0.32
C ALA A 10 -6.63 -16.54 1.83
N THR A 11 -5.48 -16.38 2.50
CA THR A 11 -5.41 -16.08 3.94
C THR A 11 -6.04 -14.72 4.27
N ILE A 12 -5.73 -13.69 3.48
CA ILE A 12 -6.33 -12.36 3.59
C ILE A 12 -7.85 -12.44 3.38
N THR A 13 -8.30 -13.07 2.30
CA THR A 13 -9.73 -13.19 1.98
C THR A 13 -10.51 -13.98 3.02
N SER A 14 -9.90 -15.03 3.61
CA SER A 14 -10.54 -15.80 4.70
C SER A 14 -10.81 -14.96 5.96
N GLN A 15 -10.11 -13.83 6.12
CA GLN A 15 -10.25 -12.89 7.23
C GLN A 15 -11.01 -11.61 6.84
N ALA A 16 -11.57 -11.53 5.63
CA ALA A 16 -12.24 -10.33 5.12
C ALA A 16 -13.34 -9.79 6.06
N SER A 17 -14.09 -10.66 6.72
CA SER A 17 -15.11 -10.27 7.71
C SER A 17 -14.52 -9.63 8.96
N ALA A 18 -13.29 -9.96 9.35
CA ALA A 18 -12.59 -9.29 10.44
C ALA A 18 -12.08 -7.90 10.03
N PHE A 19 -11.79 -7.71 8.74
CA PHE A 19 -11.32 -6.43 8.19
C PHE A 19 -12.43 -5.41 8.01
N GLU A 20 -13.69 -5.85 7.99
CA GLU A 20 -14.86 -4.98 7.91
C GLU A 20 -14.99 -3.91 9.00
N SER A 21 -14.37 -4.13 10.17
CA SER A 21 -14.35 -3.15 11.26
C SER A 21 -12.99 -2.46 11.41
N LEU A 22 -12.09 -2.63 10.45
CA LEU A 22 -10.74 -2.10 10.53
C LEU A 22 -10.58 -0.79 9.76
N GLU A 23 -9.83 0.10 10.38
CA GLU A 23 -9.35 1.36 9.80
C GLU A 23 -8.15 1.12 8.86
N GLU A 24 -7.80 2.14 8.08
CA GLU A 24 -6.73 2.13 7.07
C GLU A 24 -5.41 1.50 7.58
N LYS A 25 -4.99 1.85 8.79
CA LYS A 25 -3.74 1.35 9.39
C LYS A 25 -3.70 -0.16 9.57
N ALA A 26 -4.84 -0.80 9.78
CA ALA A 26 -4.86 -2.25 9.88
C ALA A 26 -4.85 -2.90 8.48
N VAL A 27 -5.46 -2.26 7.48
CA VAL A 27 -5.38 -2.71 6.07
C VAL A 27 -3.94 -2.59 5.56
N GLU A 28 -3.23 -1.51 5.89
CA GLU A 28 -1.80 -1.37 5.63
C GLU A 28 -1.02 -2.59 6.18
N MET A 29 -1.23 -2.91 7.46
CA MET A 29 -0.45 -3.92 8.16
C MET A 29 -0.79 -5.36 7.76
N PHE A 30 -2.08 -5.69 7.60
CA PHE A 30 -2.53 -7.07 7.41
C PHE A 30 -2.84 -7.44 5.96
N VAL A 31 -2.89 -6.46 5.06
CA VAL A 31 -3.22 -6.70 3.64
C VAL A 31 -2.08 -6.21 2.76
N VAL A 32 -1.73 -4.93 2.84
CA VAL A 32 -0.77 -4.32 1.90
C VAL A 32 0.64 -4.85 2.13
N LEU A 33 1.18 -4.78 3.36
CA LEU A 33 2.54 -5.25 3.65
C LEU A 33 2.72 -6.75 3.31
N PRO A 34 1.80 -7.67 3.67
CA PRO A 34 1.92 -9.06 3.26
C PRO A 34 1.97 -9.25 1.74
N LEU A 35 1.14 -8.54 0.97
CA LEU A 35 1.15 -8.63 -0.49
C LEU A 35 2.48 -8.10 -1.07
N LEU A 36 2.98 -6.97 -0.57
CA LEU A 36 4.26 -6.41 -1.00
C LEU A 36 5.42 -7.37 -0.73
N LYS A 37 5.44 -7.97 0.47
CA LYS A 37 6.44 -8.99 0.83
C LYS A 37 6.40 -10.19 -0.12
N GLN A 38 5.21 -10.65 -0.52
CA GLN A 38 5.09 -11.80 -1.44
C GLN A 38 5.54 -11.51 -2.86
N VAL A 39 5.37 -10.27 -3.34
CA VAL A 39 5.84 -9.88 -4.68
C VAL A 39 7.30 -9.43 -4.70
N GLY A 40 8.00 -9.58 -3.57
CA GLY A 40 9.46 -9.46 -3.47
C GLY A 40 9.98 -8.17 -2.85
N TRP A 41 9.11 -7.28 -2.35
CA TRP A 41 9.56 -6.08 -1.64
C TRP A 41 10.03 -6.42 -0.23
N ASN A 42 11.10 -5.77 0.22
CA ASN A 42 11.54 -5.85 1.61
C ASN A 42 10.79 -4.84 2.48
N THR A 43 9.71 -5.30 3.13
CA THR A 43 8.87 -4.48 4.02
C THR A 43 9.58 -3.99 5.29
N GLU A 44 10.78 -4.50 5.56
CA GLU A 44 11.60 -4.09 6.71
C GLU A 44 12.71 -3.11 6.30
N ASN A 45 12.81 -2.76 5.01
CA ASN A 45 13.78 -1.82 4.48
C ASN A 45 13.11 -0.48 4.13
N VAL A 46 13.35 0.54 4.96
CA VAL A 46 12.79 1.90 4.74
C VAL A 46 13.29 2.58 3.46
N SER A 47 14.44 2.16 2.93
CA SER A 47 14.95 2.64 1.64
C SER A 47 14.25 2.00 0.44
N GLU A 48 13.42 0.98 0.67
CA GLU A 48 12.65 0.27 -0.35
C GLU A 48 11.14 0.54 -0.20
N ILE A 49 10.64 0.59 1.04
CA ILE A 49 9.26 0.96 1.36
C ILE A 49 9.31 2.13 2.35
N TYR A 50 9.18 3.35 1.85
CA TYR A 50 9.18 4.56 2.66
C TYR A 50 7.74 4.88 3.12
N PRO A 51 7.42 4.76 4.42
CA PRO A 51 6.07 5.03 4.92
C PRO A 51 5.82 6.53 5.07
N GLN A 52 4.57 6.95 4.83
CA GLN A 52 4.08 8.31 5.11
C GLN A 52 4.94 9.42 4.48
N ARG A 53 5.41 9.21 3.23
CA ARG A 53 6.27 10.15 2.53
C ARG A 53 5.52 11.45 2.29
N GLU A 54 6.12 12.56 2.71
CA GLU A 54 5.67 13.89 2.35
C GLU A 54 6.12 14.23 0.92
N LEU A 55 5.16 14.62 0.09
CA LEU A 55 5.36 15.02 -1.30
C LEU A 55 5.67 16.52 -1.37
N SER A 56 6.10 16.99 -2.55
CA SER A 56 6.55 18.38 -2.72
C SER A 56 5.46 19.45 -2.51
N ASP A 57 4.19 19.05 -2.47
CA ASP A 57 3.05 19.91 -2.21
C ASP A 57 2.51 19.80 -0.76
N GLY A 58 3.25 19.12 0.12
CA GLY A 58 2.93 18.97 1.53
C GLY A 58 1.92 17.85 1.85
N ARG A 59 1.39 17.14 0.84
CA ARG A 59 0.53 15.98 1.07
C ARG A 59 1.37 14.75 1.41
N LYS A 60 0.77 13.77 2.09
CA LYS A 60 1.43 12.50 2.46
C LYS A 60 0.76 11.34 1.75
N VAL A 61 1.59 10.41 1.28
CA VAL A 61 1.16 9.12 0.72
C VAL A 61 1.57 8.01 1.66
N ASP A 62 0.75 6.97 1.77
CA ASP A 62 0.95 5.92 2.78
C ASP A 62 2.25 5.15 2.58
N PHE A 63 2.55 4.77 1.33
CA PHE A 63 3.85 4.20 0.97
C PHE A 63 4.38 4.80 -0.33
N ASP A 64 5.69 5.07 -0.32
CA ASP A 64 6.49 5.29 -1.52
C ASP A 64 7.50 4.15 -1.64
N LEU A 65 7.32 3.34 -2.68
CA LEU A 65 8.17 2.22 -3.00
C LEU A 65 9.31 2.70 -3.90
N GLN A 66 10.53 2.48 -3.45
CA GLN A 66 11.73 3.04 -4.04
C GLN A 66 12.67 1.96 -4.57
N ILE A 67 13.30 2.24 -5.70
CA ILE A 67 14.40 1.42 -6.24
C ILE A 67 15.58 2.35 -6.44
N ASP A 68 16.71 2.03 -5.81
CA ASP A 68 17.93 2.86 -5.82
C ASP A 68 17.70 4.30 -5.35
N GLY A 69 16.79 4.50 -4.39
CA GLY A 69 16.44 5.81 -3.84
C GLY A 69 15.52 6.65 -4.73
N GLU A 70 15.09 6.12 -5.86
CA GLU A 70 14.10 6.76 -6.74
C GLU A 70 12.70 6.19 -6.48
N SER A 71 11.72 7.08 -6.34
CA SER A 71 10.31 6.73 -6.23
C SER A 71 9.82 6.01 -7.49
N ARG A 72 9.19 4.84 -7.32
CA ARG A 72 8.68 4.01 -8.43
C ARG A 72 7.19 3.78 -8.34
N ILE A 73 6.66 3.51 -7.14
CA ILE A 73 5.24 3.20 -6.94
C ILE A 73 4.76 3.95 -5.70
N LEU A 74 3.68 4.70 -5.86
CA LEU A 74 2.97 5.32 -4.76
C LEU A 74 1.75 4.47 -4.43
N ILE A 75 1.55 4.19 -3.14
CA ILE A 75 0.40 3.42 -2.64
C ILE A 75 -0.34 4.27 -1.62
N GLU A 76 -1.61 4.52 -1.90
CA GLU A 76 -2.58 5.08 -0.96
C GLU A 76 -3.49 3.93 -0.49
N VAL A 77 -3.65 3.77 0.82
CA VAL A 77 -4.45 2.71 1.42
C VAL A 77 -5.76 3.29 1.90
N LYS A 78 -6.86 2.57 1.65
CA LYS A 78 -8.20 2.91 2.13
C LYS A 78 -8.72 1.83 3.07
N SER A 79 -9.73 2.19 3.88
CA SER A 79 -10.37 1.23 4.77
C SER A 79 -11.02 0.09 3.96
N TRP A 80 -11.15 -1.09 4.57
CA TRP A 80 -11.59 -2.30 3.86
C TRP A 80 -12.99 -2.15 3.22
N LYS A 81 -13.86 -1.34 3.83
CA LYS A 81 -15.24 -1.10 3.36
C LYS A 81 -15.37 0.05 2.37
N GLN A 82 -14.30 0.81 2.16
CA GLN A 82 -14.38 2.00 1.33
C GLN A 82 -14.39 1.60 -0.15
N THR A 83 -15.49 1.92 -0.81
CA THR A 83 -15.57 1.80 -2.27
C THR A 83 -14.65 2.84 -2.90
N LEU A 84 -13.71 2.38 -3.73
CA LEU A 84 -12.87 3.26 -4.54
C LEU A 84 -13.72 3.98 -5.59
N ASN A 85 -13.37 5.24 -5.88
CA ASN A 85 -14.12 6.13 -6.76
C ASN A 85 -13.15 7.11 -7.45
N ASP A 86 -13.68 7.92 -8.36
CA ASP A 86 -12.90 8.85 -9.18
C ASP A 86 -12.10 9.88 -8.35
N ASP A 87 -12.56 10.22 -7.15
CA ASP A 87 -11.83 11.15 -6.26
C ASP A 87 -10.55 10.50 -5.72
N HIS A 88 -10.60 9.20 -5.37
CA HIS A 88 -9.42 8.44 -4.95
C HIS A 88 -8.41 8.30 -6.09
N GLU A 89 -8.87 8.04 -7.31
CA GLU A 89 -8.00 7.97 -8.49
C GLU A 89 -7.36 9.33 -8.79
N SER A 90 -8.15 10.40 -8.70
CA SER A 90 -7.68 11.78 -8.88
C SER A 90 -6.64 12.17 -7.83
N GLN A 91 -6.82 11.75 -6.57
CA GLN A 91 -5.86 11.95 -5.48
C GLN A 91 -4.51 11.34 -5.83
N LEU A 92 -4.49 10.06 -6.22
CA LEU A 92 -3.26 9.35 -6.57
C LEU A 92 -2.59 9.94 -7.81
N ALA A 93 -3.36 10.29 -8.85
CA ALA A 93 -2.84 10.96 -10.04
C ALA A 93 -2.15 12.28 -9.71
N ASN A 94 -2.70 13.04 -8.75
CA ASN A 94 -2.08 14.28 -8.28
C ASN A 94 -0.80 14.03 -7.48
N TYR A 95 -0.71 12.91 -6.74
CA TYR A 95 0.53 12.51 -6.06
C TYR A 95 1.64 12.17 -7.05
N CYS A 96 1.34 11.38 -8.09
CA CYS A 96 2.32 11.03 -9.12
C CYS A 96 2.92 12.26 -9.82
N ARG A 97 2.13 13.33 -10.02
CA ARG A 97 2.63 14.61 -10.59
C ARG A 97 3.54 15.39 -9.63
N SER A 98 3.43 15.12 -8.33
CA SER A 98 4.10 15.88 -7.27
C SER A 98 5.29 15.12 -6.67
N ALA A 99 5.40 13.82 -6.93
CA ALA A 99 6.57 13.02 -6.66
C ALA A 99 7.70 13.46 -7.60
N LYS A 100 8.78 13.96 -6.99
CA LYS A 100 10.06 14.21 -7.64
C LYS A 100 11.04 13.10 -7.27
#